data_AF-A0A1H9JRQ7-F1
#
_entry.id   AF-A0A1H9JRQ7-F1
#
_cell.length_a   1.000
_cell.length_b   1.000
_cell.length_c   1.000
_cell.angle_alpha   90.00
_cell.angle_beta   90.00
_cell.angle_gamma   90.00
#
_symmetry.space_group_name_H-M   'P 1'
#
loop_
_entity.id
_entity.type
_entity.pdbx_description
1 polymer ?
#
loop_
_entity_poly.entity_id
_entity_poly.type
_entity_poly.pdbx_seq_one_letter_code
_entity_poly.pdbx_strand_id
1 'polypeptide(L)'
;MTDAREVICRSPYRRTLWFLAALGAAGTAPAALAAVYTAYRGGPWGAWSGAALLSALVGLASLRGAVARVSADSYGLRVRTLLGERSVPWPDVADLQVRLRHEGNPRVQEARRVGVVLRDGRRRLLPLPGSWSPDDPDFDAALETLRALHRRHGSPRSAHLPVVSHHTAGHGWIGSLVLCVLLLSAAALVAESVSATAARERAWRSAVPCTSGVPAEERGECLTVLPAQVERTEARRPRKQSWLYFSVGRPMERLEVSYEAAQEFRPGDRVELTLWRGEVMEAAGERHVWREHVPTPGSTAVVAAVLALAAGWPGTRVLLRLRWRRLPDDEALPPELPFAGALAGTALWVLPLAYFHPAGPFGSPAGAVWAATGSLVTLGLFARAWRATRVHPPGGAPGAGKPAGEEAEVFLAARFLEHTEYNPYSFGTHVVIGGGPPSVTPHSGPGRFAAKPIPVERLTLKEVRRVRGGDREAVPGDWHVAELDDAGRPVRLAAAPGDLARILRELERARTSAGATDTVGTAGTGGTAGTGS
;
A
#
# COMPACT_ATOMS: atom_id res chain seq x y z
N MET A 1 -35.54 -29.16 13.18
CA MET A 1 -35.46 -28.01 12.26
C MET A 1 -35.17 -26.78 13.09
N THR A 2 -33.91 -26.33 13.16
CA THR A 2 -33.53 -25.11 13.87
C THR A 2 -33.65 -23.92 12.93
N ASP A 3 -34.50 -22.95 13.31
CA ASP A 3 -34.57 -21.66 12.64
C ASP A 3 -33.19 -21.03 12.58
N ALA A 4 -32.78 -20.58 11.39
CA ALA A 4 -31.51 -19.88 11.26
C ALA A 4 -31.62 -18.58 12.06
N ARG A 5 -30.78 -18.45 13.09
CA ARG A 5 -30.78 -17.33 14.03
C ARG A 5 -30.59 -16.03 13.26
N GLU A 6 -31.53 -15.10 13.39
CA GLU A 6 -31.41 -13.74 12.84
C GLU A 6 -30.12 -13.09 13.37
N VAL A 7 -29.34 -12.46 12.49
CA VAL A 7 -28.11 -11.76 12.87
C VAL A 7 -28.41 -10.28 12.95
N ILE A 8 -28.09 -9.64 14.07
CA ILE A 8 -28.19 -8.18 14.22
C ILE A 8 -26.85 -7.64 14.72
N CYS A 9 -26.09 -7.03 13.82
CA CYS A 9 -24.82 -6.38 14.11
C CYS A 9 -25.03 -4.90 14.46
N ARG A 10 -24.53 -4.48 15.62
CA ARG A 10 -24.51 -3.09 16.10
C ARG A 10 -23.08 -2.72 16.53
N SER A 11 -22.73 -1.44 16.47
CA SER A 11 -21.42 -1.00 16.93
C SER A 11 -21.26 -1.30 18.43
N PRO A 12 -20.19 -1.98 18.86
CA PRO A 12 -19.93 -2.21 20.29
C PRO A 12 -19.67 -0.88 21.02
N TYR A 13 -19.15 0.13 20.32
CA TYR A 13 -18.88 1.46 20.84
C TYR A 13 -20.07 2.43 20.71
N ARG A 14 -21.31 1.93 20.54
CA ARG A 14 -22.48 2.78 20.29
C ARG A 14 -22.64 3.90 21.32
N ARG A 15 -22.45 3.62 22.62
CA ARG A 15 -22.54 4.63 23.69
C ARG A 15 -21.48 5.72 23.53
N THR A 16 -20.23 5.34 23.31
CA THR A 16 -19.11 6.27 23.08
C THR A 16 -19.31 7.11 21.82
N LEU A 17 -19.79 6.51 20.73
CA LEU A 17 -20.08 7.23 19.49
C LEU A 17 -21.23 8.23 19.64
N TRP A 18 -22.27 7.90 20.42
CA TRP A 18 -23.33 8.85 20.79
C TRP A 18 -22.78 10.00 21.63
N PHE A 19 -21.89 9.71 22.58
CA PHE A 19 -21.22 10.74 23.37
C PHE A 19 -20.37 11.68 22.50
N LEU A 20 -19.57 11.14 21.57
CA LEU A 20 -18.77 11.94 20.62
C LEU A 20 -19.65 12.75 19.65
N ALA A 21 -20.77 12.20 19.21
CA ALA A 21 -21.75 12.93 18.40
C ALA A 21 -22.36 14.11 19.19
N ALA A 22 -22.73 13.89 20.45
CA ALA A 22 -23.24 14.94 21.33
C ALA A 22 -22.17 16.01 21.62
N LEU A 23 -20.92 15.61 21.83
CA LEU A 23 -19.79 16.51 22.07
C LEU A 23 -19.43 17.31 20.81
N GLY A 24 -19.49 16.69 19.63
CA GLY A 24 -19.33 17.37 18.35
C GLY A 24 -20.42 18.43 18.13
N ALA A 25 -21.70 18.08 18.39
CA ALA A 25 -22.80 19.04 18.33
C ALA A 25 -22.62 20.20 19.34
N ALA A 26 -22.30 19.88 20.59
CA ALA A 26 -22.07 20.86 21.64
C ALA A 26 -20.86 21.77 21.39
N GLY A 27 -19.81 21.28 20.72
CA GLY A 27 -18.62 22.06 20.37
C GLY A 27 -18.82 22.99 19.17
N THR A 28 -19.70 22.63 18.23
CA THR A 28 -19.95 23.46 17.03
C THR A 28 -20.63 24.79 17.34
N ALA A 29 -21.59 24.83 18.27
CA ALA A 29 -22.31 26.05 18.63
C ALA A 29 -21.40 27.16 19.22
N PRO A 30 -20.58 26.92 20.26
CA PRO A 30 -19.68 27.93 20.81
C PRO A 30 -18.52 28.26 19.86
N ALA A 31 -18.03 27.30 19.06
CA ALA A 31 -16.97 27.58 18.08
C ALA A 31 -17.48 28.42 16.89
N ALA A 32 -18.73 28.22 16.45
CA ALA A 32 -19.38 29.08 15.45
C ALA A 32 -19.65 30.49 16.02
N LEU A 33 -20.14 30.59 17.26
CA LEU A 33 -20.31 31.87 17.96
C LEU A 33 -18.97 32.61 18.13
N ALA A 34 -17.90 31.88 18.48
CA ALA A 34 -16.56 32.44 18.59
C ALA A 34 -15.99 32.85 17.21
N ALA A 35 -16.28 32.10 16.13
CA ALA A 35 -15.88 32.46 14.78
C ALA A 35 -16.59 33.75 14.29
N VAL A 36 -17.88 33.92 14.60
CA VAL A 36 -18.63 35.16 14.32
C VAL A 36 -18.10 36.33 15.16
N TYR A 37 -17.84 36.10 16.45
CA TYR A 37 -17.32 37.12 17.37
C TYR A 37 -15.89 37.56 17.02
N THR A 38 -15.04 36.64 16.55
CA THR A 38 -13.66 36.94 16.13
C THR A 38 -13.61 37.56 14.72
N ALA A 39 -14.55 37.23 13.83
CA ALA A 39 -14.72 37.92 12.55
C ALA A 39 -15.03 39.42 12.75
N TYR A 40 -15.84 39.74 13.76
CA TYR A 40 -16.13 41.13 14.13
C TYR A 40 -14.93 41.90 14.72
N ARG A 41 -13.88 41.21 15.17
CA ARG A 41 -12.70 41.79 15.86
C ARG A 41 -11.37 41.63 15.11
N GLY A 42 -11.36 41.10 13.89
CA GLY A 42 -10.14 40.94 13.09
C GLY A 42 -9.15 39.90 13.63
N GLY A 43 -9.61 38.93 14.43
CA GLY A 43 -8.79 37.84 14.98
C GLY A 43 -8.50 36.71 13.98
N PRO A 44 -7.63 35.73 14.32
CA PRO A 44 -7.21 34.65 13.42
C PRO A 44 -8.36 33.67 13.12
N TRP A 45 -9.15 34.01 12.11
CA TRP A 45 -10.39 33.35 11.69
C TRP A 45 -10.21 31.87 11.29
N GLY A 46 -9.00 31.49 10.84
CA GLY A 46 -8.71 30.15 10.32
C GLY A 46 -8.67 29.03 11.36
N ALA A 47 -8.17 29.30 12.58
CA ALA A 47 -7.94 28.26 13.58
C ALA A 47 -9.25 27.78 14.24
N TRP A 48 -10.14 28.72 14.61
CA TRP A 48 -11.42 28.40 15.25
C TRP A 48 -12.44 27.84 14.27
N SER A 49 -12.48 28.34 13.04
CA SER A 49 -13.30 27.78 11.97
C SER A 49 -12.86 26.36 11.61
N GLY A 50 -11.53 26.12 11.58
CA GLY A 50 -10.97 24.77 11.41
C GLY A 50 -11.36 23.83 12.55
N ALA A 51 -11.27 24.28 13.80
CA ALA A 51 -11.69 23.49 14.97
C ALA A 51 -13.20 23.19 14.98
N ALA A 52 -14.04 24.16 14.61
CA ALA A 52 -15.48 23.99 14.48
C ALA A 52 -15.83 22.96 13.38
N LEU A 53 -15.21 23.10 12.21
CA LEU A 53 -15.40 22.19 11.08
C LEU A 53 -14.94 20.76 11.42
N LEU A 54 -13.76 20.61 12.04
CA LEU A 54 -13.26 19.32 12.48
C LEU A 54 -14.18 18.69 13.51
N SER A 55 -14.67 19.45 14.49
CA SER A 55 -15.62 18.96 15.51
C SER A 55 -16.94 18.53 14.88
N ALA A 56 -17.46 19.28 13.91
CA ALA A 56 -18.65 18.92 13.14
C ALA A 56 -18.45 17.62 12.36
N LEU A 57 -17.31 17.48 11.68
CA LEU A 57 -16.98 16.28 10.90
C LEU A 57 -16.82 15.04 11.79
N VAL A 58 -16.16 15.18 12.94
CA VAL A 58 -16.03 14.10 13.93
C VAL A 58 -17.39 13.72 14.52
N GLY A 59 -18.23 14.70 14.85
CA GLY A 59 -19.59 14.46 15.32
C GLY A 59 -20.44 13.72 14.29
N LEU A 60 -20.40 14.16 13.03
CA LEU A 60 -21.13 13.53 11.92
C LEU A 60 -20.64 12.10 11.64
N ALA A 61 -19.32 11.89 11.63
CA ALA A 61 -18.74 10.56 11.46
C ALA A 61 -19.12 9.61 12.62
N SER A 62 -19.11 10.11 13.86
CA SER A 62 -19.49 9.35 15.05
C SER A 62 -20.97 8.97 15.02
N LEU A 63 -21.84 9.93 14.69
CA LEU A 63 -23.27 9.70 14.52
C LEU A 63 -23.55 8.65 13.44
N ARG A 64 -22.81 8.70 12.32
CA ARG A 64 -22.93 7.71 11.24
C ARG A 64 -22.59 6.30 11.74
N GLY A 65 -21.56 6.15 12.56
CA GLY A 65 -21.21 4.87 13.18
C GLY A 65 -22.22 4.41 14.24
N ALA A 66 -22.80 5.35 15.00
CA ALA A 66 -23.75 5.04 16.08
C ALA A 66 -25.11 4.54 15.59
N VAL A 67 -25.55 5.03 14.42
CA VAL A 67 -26.83 4.66 13.79
C VAL A 67 -26.69 3.48 12.82
N ALA A 68 -25.45 3.16 12.40
CA ALA A 68 -25.20 2.01 11.55
C ALA A 68 -25.67 0.70 12.20
N ARG A 69 -26.54 -0.02 11.49
CA ARG A 69 -27.03 -1.34 11.86
C ARG A 69 -27.05 -2.22 10.62
N VAL A 70 -26.62 -3.46 10.77
CA VAL A 70 -26.79 -4.50 9.76
C VAL A 70 -27.57 -5.63 10.39
N SER A 71 -28.67 -6.03 9.76
CA SER A 71 -29.43 -7.22 10.14
C SER A 71 -29.58 -8.15 8.95
N ALA A 72 -29.69 -9.45 9.22
CA ALA A 72 -29.84 -10.47 8.20
C ALA A 72 -30.82 -11.53 8.68
N ASP A 73 -31.78 -11.87 7.83
CA ASP A 73 -32.83 -12.85 8.08
C ASP A 73 -32.98 -13.78 6.86
N SER A 74 -34.08 -14.54 6.78
CA SER A 74 -34.36 -15.42 5.64
C SER A 74 -34.63 -14.69 4.32
N TYR A 75 -35.02 -13.41 4.36
CA TYR A 75 -35.35 -12.62 3.18
C TYR A 75 -34.12 -11.94 2.59
N GLY A 76 -33.20 -11.48 3.43
CA GLY A 76 -31.97 -10.85 2.95
C GLY A 76 -31.21 -10.05 3.99
N LEU A 77 -30.35 -9.17 3.47
CA LEU A 77 -29.55 -8.23 4.24
C LEU A 77 -30.25 -6.88 4.32
N ARG A 78 -30.43 -6.36 5.53
CA ARG A 78 -30.92 -5.02 5.81
C ARG A 78 -29.81 -4.16 6.40
N VAL A 79 -29.49 -3.06 5.73
CA VAL A 79 -28.47 -2.10 6.14
C VAL A 79 -29.15 -0.77 6.43
N ARG A 80 -29.12 -0.37 7.68
CA ARG A 80 -29.62 0.93 8.12
C ARG A 80 -28.45 1.84 8.43
N THR A 81 -28.44 3.01 7.81
CA THR A 81 -27.47 4.10 8.05
C THR A 81 -28.22 5.40 8.32
N LEU A 82 -27.50 6.50 8.61
CA LEU A 82 -28.13 7.82 8.69
C LEU A 82 -28.86 8.24 7.42
N LEU A 83 -28.40 7.79 6.25
CA LEU A 83 -28.94 8.18 4.95
C LEU A 83 -30.17 7.34 4.53
N GLY A 84 -30.63 6.41 5.38
CA GLY A 84 -31.77 5.56 5.11
C GLY A 84 -31.51 4.07 5.34
N GLU A 85 -32.55 3.28 5.09
CA GLU A 85 -32.55 1.83 5.16
C GLU A 85 -32.51 1.24 3.74
N ARG A 86 -31.72 0.18 3.56
CA ARG A 86 -31.63 -0.55 2.30
C ARG A 86 -31.72 -2.04 2.59
N SER A 87 -32.62 -2.72 1.91
CA SER A 87 -32.69 -4.18 1.87
C SER A 87 -32.04 -4.70 0.59
N VAL A 88 -31.37 -5.85 0.69
CA VAL A 88 -30.82 -6.60 -0.43
C VAL A 88 -31.23 -8.06 -0.23
N PRO A 89 -32.05 -8.64 -1.11
CA PRO A 89 -32.49 -10.02 -0.96
C PRO A 89 -31.34 -10.98 -1.27
N TRP A 90 -31.32 -12.16 -0.65
CA TRP A 90 -30.25 -13.15 -0.84
C TRP A 90 -29.99 -13.57 -2.30
N PRO A 91 -31.00 -13.69 -3.18
CA PRO A 91 -30.78 -13.99 -4.60
C PRO A 91 -29.91 -12.96 -5.33
N ASP A 92 -29.93 -11.71 -4.90
CA ASP A 92 -29.13 -10.62 -5.48
C ASP A 92 -27.69 -10.60 -4.93
N VAL A 93 -27.44 -11.33 -3.84
CA VAL A 93 -26.11 -11.47 -3.23
C VAL A 93 -25.36 -12.59 -3.94
N ALA A 94 -24.31 -12.23 -4.68
CA ALA A 94 -23.44 -13.19 -5.33
C ALA A 94 -22.49 -13.87 -4.33
N ASP A 95 -21.83 -13.08 -3.49
CA ASP A 95 -20.90 -13.57 -2.46
C ASP A 95 -20.78 -12.58 -1.29
N LEU A 96 -20.40 -13.12 -0.13
CA LEU A 96 -19.89 -12.36 1.01
C LEU A 96 -18.37 -12.42 0.96
N GLN A 97 -17.68 -11.30 1.22
CA GLN A 97 -16.22 -11.22 1.22
C GLN A 97 -15.72 -10.50 2.47
N VAL A 98 -14.51 -10.83 2.93
CA VAL A 98 -13.83 -10.08 4.00
C VAL A 98 -12.81 -9.15 3.39
N ARG A 99 -12.93 -7.86 3.67
CA ARG A 99 -11.93 -6.86 3.29
C ARG A 99 -10.97 -6.65 4.44
N LEU A 100 -9.70 -6.95 4.20
CA LEU A 100 -8.59 -6.69 5.11
C LEU A 100 -7.95 -5.34 4.76
N ARG A 101 -7.80 -4.48 5.77
CA ARG A 101 -7.04 -3.24 5.67
C ARG A 101 -5.95 -3.28 6.72
N HIS A 102 -4.70 -3.31 6.26
CA HIS A 102 -3.54 -3.17 7.14
C HIS A 102 -3.40 -1.69 7.51
N GLU A 103 -3.50 -1.36 8.79
CA GLU A 103 -3.45 0.04 9.25
C GLU A 103 -2.04 0.51 9.64
N GLY A 104 -1.06 -0.41 9.67
CA GLY A 104 0.34 -0.09 9.95
C GLY A 104 0.55 0.51 11.35
N ASN A 105 -0.44 0.35 12.25
CA ASN A 105 -0.40 0.83 13.61
C ASN A 105 -0.09 -0.38 14.53
N PRO A 106 0.90 -0.32 15.43
CA PRO A 106 1.19 -1.43 16.33
C PRO A 106 0.01 -1.83 17.24
N ARG A 107 -0.96 -0.93 17.47
CA ARG A 107 -2.18 -1.21 18.25
C ARG A 107 -3.33 -1.79 17.44
N VAL A 108 -3.29 -1.64 16.12
CA VAL A 108 -4.29 -2.10 15.17
C VAL A 108 -3.54 -2.57 13.95
N GLN A 109 -3.11 -3.84 13.98
CA GLN A 109 -2.38 -4.42 12.87
C GLN A 109 -3.31 -4.53 11.66
N GLU A 110 -4.52 -5.04 11.87
CA GLU A 110 -5.48 -5.32 10.79
C GLU A 110 -6.92 -4.94 11.13
N ALA A 111 -7.55 -4.19 10.22
CA ALA A 111 -8.98 -3.94 10.26
C ALA A 111 -9.71 -4.88 9.28
N ARG A 112 -10.64 -5.67 9.78
CA ARG A 112 -11.46 -6.63 9.03
C ARG A 112 -12.87 -6.10 8.87
N ARG A 113 -13.40 -6.09 7.65
CA ARG A 113 -14.79 -5.66 7.38
C ARG A 113 -15.47 -6.55 6.37
N VAL A 114 -16.75 -6.84 6.59
CA VAL A 114 -17.53 -7.63 5.64
C VAL A 114 -17.99 -6.76 4.47
N GLY A 115 -17.79 -7.25 3.26
CA GLY A 115 -18.32 -6.71 2.02
C GLY A 115 -19.30 -7.68 1.37
N VAL A 116 -20.21 -7.14 0.59
CA VAL A 116 -21.19 -7.88 -0.21
C VAL A 116 -20.91 -7.62 -1.68
N VAL A 117 -20.80 -8.68 -2.46
CA VAL A 117 -20.77 -8.63 -3.91
C VAL A 117 -22.16 -8.93 -4.41
N LEU A 118 -22.73 -7.99 -5.15
CA LEU A 118 -24.04 -8.16 -5.78
C LEU A 118 -23.89 -8.86 -7.13
N ARG A 119 -24.95 -9.52 -7.59
CA ARG A 119 -25.00 -10.22 -8.89
C ARG A 119 -24.74 -9.33 -10.09
N ASP A 120 -25.08 -8.04 -9.97
CA ASP A 120 -24.78 -7.01 -10.97
C ASP A 120 -23.30 -6.54 -10.97
N GLY A 121 -22.45 -7.17 -10.16
CA GLY A 121 -21.03 -6.85 -10.03
C GLY A 121 -20.73 -5.67 -9.11
N ARG A 122 -21.74 -4.96 -8.59
CA ARG A 122 -21.52 -3.87 -7.63
C ARG A 122 -21.07 -4.45 -6.29
N ARG A 123 -20.08 -3.79 -5.68
CA ARG A 123 -19.54 -4.16 -4.37
C ARG A 123 -19.95 -3.15 -3.34
N ARG A 124 -20.37 -3.62 -2.17
CA ARG A 124 -20.77 -2.76 -1.06
C ARG A 124 -20.06 -3.21 0.20
N LEU A 125 -19.36 -2.29 0.84
CA LEU A 125 -18.81 -2.55 2.16
C LEU A 125 -19.92 -2.38 3.20
N LEU A 126 -20.14 -3.39 4.03
CA LEU A 126 -21.07 -3.26 5.13
C LEU A 126 -20.43 -2.36 6.21
N PRO A 127 -21.22 -1.52 6.89
CA PRO A 127 -20.70 -0.74 8.00
C PRO A 127 -20.33 -1.64 9.18
N LEU A 128 -20.97 -2.81 9.31
CA LEU A 128 -20.79 -3.82 10.35
C LEU A 128 -21.08 -5.23 9.78
N PRO A 129 -20.57 -6.32 10.38
CA PRO A 129 -19.60 -6.33 11.47
C PRO A 129 -18.22 -5.86 10.97
N GLY A 130 -17.44 -5.30 11.88
CA GLY A 130 -16.08 -4.85 11.62
C GLY A 130 -15.21 -5.07 12.85
N SER A 131 -14.01 -5.60 12.63
CA SER A 131 -13.03 -5.86 13.68
C SER A 131 -11.75 -5.08 13.43
N TRP A 132 -11.03 -4.81 14.50
CA TRP A 132 -9.69 -4.19 14.50
C TRP A 132 -8.63 -5.14 15.07
N SER A 133 -9.02 -6.40 15.30
CA SER A 133 -8.19 -7.49 15.82
C SER A 133 -8.22 -8.66 14.84
N PRO A 134 -7.09 -9.36 14.63
CA PRO A 134 -7.06 -10.60 13.86
C PRO A 134 -7.87 -11.72 14.53
N ASP A 135 -7.91 -11.74 15.87
CA ASP A 135 -8.70 -12.66 16.67
C ASP A 135 -9.86 -11.89 17.31
N ASP A 136 -11.07 -12.05 16.76
CA ASP A 136 -12.28 -11.40 17.27
C ASP A 136 -13.44 -12.39 17.12
N PRO A 137 -13.75 -13.16 18.17
CA PRO A 137 -14.72 -14.24 18.08
C PRO A 137 -16.13 -13.74 17.76
N ASP A 138 -16.47 -12.50 18.15
CA ASP A 138 -17.78 -11.91 17.85
C ASP A 138 -17.90 -11.58 16.35
N PHE A 139 -16.83 -11.07 15.74
CA PHE A 139 -16.76 -10.85 14.31
C PHE A 139 -16.87 -12.18 13.55
N ASP A 140 -16.11 -13.20 13.96
CA ASP A 140 -16.06 -14.50 13.28
C ASP A 140 -17.40 -15.23 13.40
N ALA A 141 -18.06 -15.18 14.58
CA ALA A 141 -19.39 -15.75 14.79
C ALA A 141 -20.47 -15.06 13.94
N ALA A 142 -20.44 -13.73 13.86
CA ALA A 142 -21.38 -12.97 13.03
C ALA A 142 -21.18 -13.29 11.54
N LEU A 143 -19.93 -13.36 11.09
CA LEU A 143 -19.57 -13.71 9.72
C LEU A 143 -20.01 -15.12 9.35
N GLU A 144 -19.76 -16.12 10.20
CA GLU A 144 -20.20 -17.50 9.95
C GLU A 144 -21.73 -17.61 9.90
N THR A 145 -22.45 -16.87 10.75
CA THR A 145 -23.91 -16.87 10.71
C THR A 145 -24.44 -16.23 9.41
N LEU A 146 -23.83 -15.13 8.95
CA LEU A 146 -24.15 -14.53 7.65
C LEU A 146 -23.88 -15.49 6.48
N ARG A 147 -22.77 -16.23 6.52
CA ARG A 147 -22.44 -17.26 5.52
C ARG A 147 -23.42 -18.43 5.54
N ALA A 148 -23.86 -18.85 6.72
CA ALA A 148 -24.87 -19.90 6.85
C ALA A 148 -26.22 -19.46 6.26
N LEU A 149 -26.64 -18.23 6.54
CA LEU A 149 -27.87 -17.65 5.95
C LEU A 149 -27.76 -17.55 4.42
N HIS A 150 -26.64 -17.07 3.89
CA HIS A 150 -26.43 -16.97 2.44
C HIS A 150 -26.42 -18.34 1.75
N ARG A 151 -25.79 -19.36 2.36
CA ARG A 151 -25.82 -20.74 1.85
C ARG A 151 -27.22 -21.34 1.85
N ARG A 152 -28.07 -20.97 2.83
CA ARG A 152 -29.42 -21.53 2.99
C ARG A 152 -30.45 -20.84 2.09
N HIS A 153 -30.34 -19.52 1.91
CA HIS A 153 -31.37 -18.70 1.24
C HIS A 153 -30.92 -18.04 -0.06
N GLY A 154 -29.63 -18.13 -0.39
CA GLY A 154 -29.06 -17.65 -1.65
C GLY A 154 -28.31 -18.75 -2.39
N SER A 155 -27.59 -18.35 -3.44
CA SER A 155 -26.67 -19.21 -4.16
C SER A 155 -25.29 -18.54 -4.21
N PRO A 156 -24.41 -18.82 -3.22
CA PRO A 156 -23.05 -18.28 -3.22
C PRO A 156 -22.31 -18.73 -4.47
N ARG A 157 -21.55 -17.81 -5.05
CA ARG A 157 -20.75 -18.08 -6.25
C ARG A 157 -19.44 -18.78 -5.89
N SER A 158 -18.88 -18.48 -4.73
CA SER A 158 -17.64 -19.08 -4.23
C SER A 158 -17.92 -20.12 -3.15
N ALA A 159 -17.25 -21.27 -3.23
CA ALA A 159 -17.34 -22.31 -2.20
C ALA A 159 -16.64 -21.90 -0.88
N HIS A 160 -15.65 -21.02 -0.98
CA HIS A 160 -14.90 -20.44 0.13
C HIS A 160 -15.29 -18.97 0.35
N LEU A 161 -14.78 -18.38 1.44
CA LEU A 161 -14.94 -16.96 1.73
C LEU A 161 -13.82 -16.16 1.06
N PRO A 162 -14.11 -15.31 0.06
CA PRO A 162 -13.10 -14.46 -0.57
C PRO A 162 -12.56 -13.44 0.43
N VAL A 163 -11.24 -13.40 0.58
CA VAL A 163 -10.53 -12.43 1.43
C VAL A 163 -9.81 -11.43 0.54
N VAL A 164 -10.25 -10.16 0.58
CA VAL A 164 -9.74 -9.06 -0.24
C VAL A 164 -8.81 -8.19 0.61
N SER A 165 -7.50 -8.34 0.42
CA SER A 165 -6.49 -7.46 1.02
C SER A 165 -6.00 -6.39 0.03
N HIS A 166 -5.17 -5.45 0.47
CA HIS A 166 -4.59 -4.42 -0.40
C HIS A 166 -3.73 -4.96 -1.56
N HIS A 167 -3.31 -6.23 -1.47
CA HIS A 167 -2.54 -6.93 -2.49
C HIS A 167 -3.37 -7.87 -3.36
N THR A 168 -4.68 -7.97 -3.15
CA THR A 168 -5.55 -8.83 -3.97
C THR A 168 -6.15 -8.07 -5.15
N ALA A 169 -6.57 -8.80 -6.18
CA ALA A 169 -7.17 -8.22 -7.38
C ALA A 169 -8.43 -7.38 -7.08
N GLY A 170 -9.19 -7.76 -6.05
CA GLY A 170 -10.46 -7.13 -5.70
C GLY A 170 -10.37 -5.79 -4.97
N HIS A 171 -9.16 -5.27 -4.69
CA HIS A 171 -9.00 -3.99 -4.03
C HIS A 171 -9.29 -2.81 -4.98
N GLY A 172 -9.97 -1.77 -4.49
CA GLY A 172 -10.33 -0.60 -5.29
C GLY A 172 -9.12 0.17 -5.81
N TRP A 173 -9.08 0.47 -7.11
CA TRP A 173 -7.95 1.12 -7.83
C TRP A 173 -8.14 2.61 -8.06
N ILE A 174 -9.37 3.11 -7.92
CA ILE A 174 -9.73 4.52 -8.15
C ILE A 174 -8.86 5.47 -7.34
N GLY A 175 -8.59 5.16 -6.07
CA GLY A 175 -7.72 6.00 -5.23
C GLY A 175 -6.29 6.11 -5.79
N SER A 176 -5.75 5.03 -6.35
CA SER A 176 -4.45 5.07 -7.02
C SER A 176 -4.52 5.86 -8.33
N LEU A 177 -5.58 5.73 -9.13
CA LEU A 177 -5.75 6.54 -10.33
C LEU A 177 -5.83 8.04 -9.99
N VAL A 178 -6.66 8.43 -9.02
CA VAL A 178 -6.80 9.83 -8.59
C VAL A 178 -5.46 10.38 -8.11
N LEU A 179 -4.73 9.63 -7.28
CA LEU A 179 -3.39 10.04 -6.82
C LEU A 179 -2.40 10.18 -7.98
N CYS A 180 -2.41 9.25 -8.94
CA CYS A 180 -1.57 9.32 -10.13
C CYS A 180 -1.85 10.59 -10.94
N VAL A 181 -3.13 10.88 -11.22
CA VAL A 181 -3.54 12.09 -11.95
C VAL A 181 -3.12 13.34 -11.19
N LEU A 182 -3.37 13.42 -9.89
CA LEU A 182 -2.98 14.58 -9.07
C LEU A 182 -1.46 14.83 -9.09
N LEU A 183 -0.65 13.76 -8.98
CA LEU A 183 0.81 13.88 -9.03
C LEU A 183 1.31 14.31 -10.42
N LEU A 184 0.73 13.79 -11.50
CA LEU A 184 1.07 14.20 -12.87
C LEU A 184 0.64 15.65 -13.15
N SER A 185 -0.55 16.05 -12.71
CA SER A 185 -1.01 17.44 -12.82
C SER A 185 -0.11 18.39 -12.03
N ALA A 186 0.29 18.02 -10.81
CA ALA A 186 1.25 18.80 -10.03
C ALA A 186 2.62 18.88 -10.71
N ALA A 187 3.10 17.77 -11.28
CA ALA A 187 4.36 17.75 -12.05
C ALA A 187 4.31 18.69 -13.25
N ALA A 188 3.21 18.71 -14.00
CA ALA A 188 3.01 19.61 -15.14
C ALA A 188 3.02 21.09 -14.71
N LEU A 189 2.28 21.44 -13.65
CA LEU A 189 2.25 22.80 -13.10
C LEU A 189 3.64 23.27 -12.66
N VAL A 190 4.41 22.40 -11.99
CA VAL A 190 5.78 22.74 -11.59
C VAL A 190 6.70 22.86 -12.80
N ALA A 191 6.56 21.99 -13.81
CA ALA A 191 7.34 22.05 -15.04
C ALA A 191 7.11 23.35 -15.82
N GLU A 192 5.87 23.84 -15.92
CA GLU A 192 5.56 25.13 -16.57
C GLU A 192 6.27 26.30 -15.86
N SER A 193 6.37 26.24 -14.53
CA SER A 193 7.05 27.27 -13.74
C SER A 193 8.57 27.33 -13.95
N VAL A 194 9.20 26.30 -14.51
CA VAL A 194 10.67 26.24 -14.72
C VAL A 194 11.16 27.39 -15.60
N SER A 195 10.39 27.76 -16.61
CA SER A 195 10.69 28.89 -17.50
C SER A 195 10.66 30.23 -16.74
N ALA A 196 9.66 30.43 -15.89
CA ALA A 196 9.52 31.60 -15.04
C ALA A 196 10.62 31.67 -13.97
N THR A 197 11.00 30.54 -13.36
CA THR A 197 12.13 30.49 -12.43
C THR A 197 13.45 30.78 -13.12
N ALA A 198 13.66 30.28 -14.35
CA ALA A 198 14.85 30.60 -15.14
C ALA A 198 14.92 32.10 -15.48
N ALA A 199 13.77 32.72 -15.80
CA ALA A 199 13.69 34.15 -16.05
C ALA A 199 13.98 34.97 -14.77
N ARG A 200 13.39 34.59 -13.63
CA ARG A 200 13.62 35.24 -12.33
C ARG A 200 15.07 35.12 -11.89
N GLU A 201 15.68 33.93 -12.02
CA GLU A 201 17.09 33.73 -11.68
C GLU A 201 18.01 34.58 -12.58
N ARG A 202 17.75 34.63 -13.90
CA ARG A 202 18.52 35.48 -14.82
C ARG A 202 18.35 36.97 -14.47
N ALA A 203 17.14 37.41 -14.16
CA ALA A 203 16.86 38.79 -13.76
C ALA A 203 17.58 39.15 -12.46
N TRP A 204 17.57 38.26 -11.45
CA TRP A 204 18.33 38.44 -10.22
C TRP A 204 19.85 38.53 -10.48
N ARG A 205 20.42 37.60 -11.25
CA ARG A 205 21.86 37.58 -11.56
C ARG A 205 22.34 38.77 -12.39
N SER A 206 21.44 39.41 -13.14
CA SER A 206 21.73 40.60 -13.94
C SER A 206 21.28 41.90 -13.30
N ALA A 207 20.70 41.84 -12.09
CA ALA A 207 20.24 43.03 -11.38
C ALA A 207 21.43 43.92 -11.03
N VAL A 208 21.28 45.21 -11.32
CA VAL A 208 22.29 46.25 -11.05
C VAL A 208 21.84 47.17 -9.92
N PRO A 209 22.77 47.79 -9.17
CA PRO A 209 22.43 48.79 -8.15
C PRO A 209 21.60 49.94 -8.72
N CYS A 210 20.59 50.39 -7.98
CA CYS A 210 19.79 51.54 -8.37
C CYS A 210 20.64 52.82 -8.39
N THR A 211 20.51 53.62 -9.46
CA THR A 211 21.12 54.96 -9.51
C THR A 211 20.25 55.97 -8.75
N SER A 212 20.84 57.07 -8.28
CA SER A 212 20.17 58.08 -7.45
C SER A 212 18.95 58.75 -8.12
N GLY A 213 18.84 58.66 -9.45
CA GLY A 213 17.73 59.21 -10.24
C GLY A 213 16.53 58.28 -10.44
N VAL A 214 16.58 57.01 -10.02
CA VAL A 214 15.48 56.05 -10.26
C VAL A 214 14.28 56.37 -9.34
N PRO A 215 13.08 56.63 -9.90
CA PRO A 215 11.85 56.85 -9.13
C PRO A 215 11.52 55.66 -8.23
N ALA A 216 10.90 55.92 -7.08
CA ALA A 216 10.60 54.86 -6.10
C ALA A 216 9.75 53.70 -6.67
N GLU A 217 8.89 53.99 -7.66
CA GLU A 217 8.02 53.03 -8.33
C GLU A 217 8.81 52.06 -9.26
N GLU A 218 9.95 52.50 -9.78
CA GLU A 218 10.80 51.71 -10.71
C GLU A 218 11.95 50.98 -9.99
N ARG A 219 12.17 51.27 -8.70
CA ARG A 219 13.24 50.64 -7.89
C ARG A 219 13.06 49.13 -7.70
N GLY A 220 11.89 48.58 -8.05
CA GLY A 220 11.67 47.14 -8.04
C GLY A 220 12.60 46.36 -8.99
N GLU A 221 13.05 46.97 -10.09
CA GLU A 221 13.88 46.28 -11.10
C GLU A 221 15.39 46.39 -10.86
N CYS A 222 15.83 47.15 -9.85
CA CYS A 222 17.24 47.34 -9.49
C CYS A 222 17.50 46.96 -8.02
N LEU A 223 18.77 46.82 -7.65
CA LEU A 223 19.18 46.49 -6.29
C LEU A 223 19.22 47.74 -5.42
N THR A 224 18.51 47.72 -4.30
CA THR A 224 18.57 48.79 -3.29
C THR A 224 19.26 48.26 -2.04
N VAL A 225 20.33 48.93 -1.61
CA VAL A 225 21.02 48.59 -0.36
C VAL A 225 20.54 49.52 0.75
N LEU A 226 20.09 48.94 1.87
CA LEU A 226 19.62 49.68 3.04
C LEU A 226 20.40 49.22 4.28
N PRO A 227 20.94 50.16 5.09
CA PRO A 227 21.52 49.80 6.37
C PRO A 227 20.41 49.44 7.36
N ALA A 228 20.63 48.37 8.12
CA ALA A 228 19.79 47.97 9.24
C ALA A 228 20.65 47.51 10.42
N GLN A 229 20.05 47.41 11.60
CA GLN A 229 20.72 46.84 12.76
C GLN A 229 19.87 45.72 13.33
N VAL A 230 20.50 44.59 13.62
CA VAL A 230 19.85 43.43 14.22
C VAL A 230 19.54 43.74 15.68
N GLU A 231 18.28 43.78 16.06
CA GLU A 231 17.84 43.97 17.44
C GLU A 231 17.87 42.63 18.20
N ARG A 232 17.40 41.57 17.55
CA ARG A 232 17.25 40.25 18.17
C ARG A 232 17.38 39.16 17.13
N THR A 233 17.94 38.02 17.53
CA THR A 233 17.97 36.80 16.71
C THR A 233 17.21 35.68 17.40
N GLU A 234 16.52 34.86 16.60
CA GLU A 234 15.76 33.71 17.07
C GLU A 234 16.11 32.47 16.23
N ALA A 235 17.16 31.76 16.67
CA ALA A 235 17.55 30.49 16.09
C ALA A 235 16.63 29.37 16.59
N ARG A 236 15.69 28.91 15.75
CA ARG A 236 14.81 27.78 16.07
C ARG A 236 15.39 26.49 15.50
N ARG A 237 14.99 25.32 16.07
CA ARG A 237 15.45 24.00 15.59
C ARG A 237 15.32 23.86 14.06
N PRO A 238 16.14 23.02 13.37
CA PRO A 238 16.24 22.91 11.90
C PRO A 238 14.96 22.66 11.08
N ARG A 239 13.80 22.52 11.71
CA ARG A 239 12.47 22.35 11.09
C ARG A 239 11.48 23.47 11.43
N LYS A 240 11.94 24.53 12.09
CA LYS A 240 11.19 25.73 12.43
C LYS A 240 11.92 26.93 11.85
N GLN A 241 11.16 27.86 11.31
CA GLN A 241 11.68 29.10 10.72
C GLN A 241 12.48 29.87 11.77
N SER A 242 13.68 30.31 11.41
CA SER A 242 14.53 31.16 12.24
C SER A 242 14.43 32.61 11.76
N TRP A 243 14.61 33.55 12.67
CA TRP A 243 14.28 34.96 12.41
C TRP A 243 15.39 35.90 12.87
N LEU A 244 15.62 36.95 12.10
CA LEU A 244 16.30 38.16 12.52
C LEU A 244 15.26 39.26 12.71
N TYR A 245 15.34 40.01 13.79
CA TYR A 245 14.50 41.18 14.04
C TYR A 245 15.36 42.44 13.90
N PHE A 246 14.85 43.46 13.24
CA PHE A 246 15.60 44.71 12.99
C PHE A 246 15.09 45.85 13.85
N SER A 247 16.02 46.67 14.33
CA SER A 247 15.68 47.87 15.10
C SER A 247 14.90 48.85 14.22
N VAL A 248 13.87 49.47 14.79
CA VAL A 248 13.04 50.49 14.12
C VAL A 248 12.17 49.96 12.96
N GLY A 249 12.14 48.64 12.73
CA GLY A 249 11.22 47.98 11.78
C GLY A 249 11.39 48.40 10.31
N ARG A 250 12.55 48.96 9.94
CA ARG A 250 12.87 49.35 8.56
C ARG A 250 14.00 48.48 8.00
N PRO A 251 13.87 47.97 6.75
CA PRO A 251 12.70 48.05 5.87
C PRO A 251 11.54 47.14 6.32
N MET A 252 11.78 46.21 7.25
CA MET A 252 10.79 45.29 7.79
C MET A 252 11.08 44.95 9.26
N GLU A 253 10.09 44.42 9.96
CA GLU A 253 10.21 44.03 11.39
C GLU A 253 11.10 42.80 11.59
N ARG A 254 10.97 41.81 10.70
CA ARG A 254 11.70 40.55 10.78
C ARG A 254 12.03 39.96 9.41
N LEU A 255 13.14 39.24 9.34
CA LEU A 255 13.60 38.49 8.17
C LEU A 255 13.70 37.01 8.52
N GLU A 256 13.09 36.16 7.70
CA GLU A 256 13.27 34.71 7.79
C GLU A 256 14.66 34.35 7.28
N VAL A 257 15.43 33.59 8.06
CA VAL A 257 16.79 33.18 7.70
C VAL A 257 17.03 31.71 8.01
N SER A 258 18.12 31.16 7.47
CA SER A 258 18.56 29.82 7.85
C SER A 258 18.94 29.77 9.34
N TYR A 259 18.87 28.58 9.93
CA TYR A 259 19.27 28.39 11.33
C TYR A 259 20.71 28.85 11.59
N GLU A 260 21.62 28.52 10.67
CA GLU A 260 23.03 28.92 10.73
C GLU A 260 23.17 30.44 10.72
N ALA A 261 22.48 31.14 9.81
CA ALA A 261 22.50 32.59 9.78
C ALA A 261 21.95 33.22 11.07
N ALA A 262 20.87 32.69 11.63
CA ALA A 262 20.33 33.16 12.91
C ALA A 262 21.28 32.92 14.11
N GLN A 263 22.20 31.96 14.03
CA GLN A 263 23.23 31.76 15.05
C GLN A 263 24.43 32.71 14.88
N GLU A 264 24.80 32.99 13.63
CA GLU A 264 25.98 33.81 13.33
C GLU A 264 25.71 35.31 13.54
N PHE A 265 24.53 35.80 13.16
CA PHE A 265 24.11 37.17 13.45
C PHE A 265 23.79 37.35 14.93
N ARG A 266 24.31 38.44 15.52
CA ARG A 266 24.10 38.81 16.93
C ARG A 266 23.27 40.09 17.06
N PRO A 267 22.53 40.24 18.17
CA PRO A 267 21.98 41.52 18.56
C PRO A 267 23.06 42.62 18.56
N GLY A 268 22.76 43.76 17.94
CA GLY A 268 23.65 44.90 17.77
C GLY A 268 24.41 44.94 16.45
N ASP A 269 24.49 43.84 15.70
CA ASP A 269 25.21 43.78 14.42
C ASP A 269 24.60 44.76 13.41
N ARG A 270 25.47 45.56 12.78
CA ARG A 270 25.10 46.39 11.63
C ARG A 270 25.15 45.52 10.39
N VAL A 271 24.05 45.52 9.63
CA VAL A 271 23.91 44.71 8.43
C VAL A 271 23.45 45.58 7.27
N GLU A 272 23.98 45.31 6.09
CA GLU A 272 23.50 45.86 4.84
C GLU A 272 22.51 44.88 4.23
N LEU A 273 21.27 45.34 4.04
CA LEU A 273 20.21 44.57 3.41
C LEU A 273 20.14 44.95 1.94
N THR A 274 20.32 43.98 1.05
CA THR A 274 20.14 44.16 -0.39
C THR A 274 18.74 43.71 -0.76
N LEU A 275 17.92 44.64 -1.25
CA LEU A 275 16.55 44.40 -1.67
C LEU A 275 16.45 44.33 -3.19
N TRP A 276 15.63 43.41 -3.68
CA TRP A 276 15.23 43.29 -5.09
C TRP A 276 13.74 43.00 -5.16
N ARG A 277 12.98 43.76 -5.97
CA ARG A 277 11.52 43.65 -6.06
C ARG A 277 10.78 43.69 -4.70
N GLY A 278 11.33 44.43 -3.74
CA GLY A 278 10.77 44.57 -2.38
C GLY A 278 11.06 43.40 -1.43
N GLU A 279 11.78 42.37 -1.88
CA GLU A 279 12.23 41.24 -1.06
C GLU A 279 13.70 41.42 -0.66
N VAL A 280 14.08 41.03 0.57
CA VAL A 280 15.49 41.04 1.00
C VAL A 280 16.17 39.79 0.46
N MET A 281 17.18 39.98 -0.40
CA MET A 281 17.89 38.90 -1.08
C MET A 281 19.23 38.58 -0.44
N GLU A 282 19.84 39.56 0.23
CA GLU A 282 21.11 39.40 0.93
C GLU A 282 21.10 40.25 2.20
N ALA A 283 21.62 39.67 3.28
CA ALA A 283 21.93 40.38 4.52
C ALA A 283 23.42 40.19 4.78
N ALA A 284 24.20 41.25 4.59
CA ALA A 284 25.65 41.24 4.77
C ALA A 284 26.00 41.96 6.08
N GLY A 285 26.53 41.21 7.05
CA GLY A 285 27.17 41.78 8.24
C GLY A 285 28.68 41.59 8.18
N GLU A 286 29.40 42.19 9.14
CA GLU A 286 30.87 42.12 9.19
C GLU A 286 31.42 40.68 9.26
N ARG A 287 30.65 39.74 9.83
CA ARG A 287 31.09 38.38 10.14
C ARG A 287 30.42 37.30 9.28
N HIS A 288 29.25 37.59 8.72
CA HIS A 288 28.45 36.61 8.00
C HIS A 288 27.63 37.28 6.90
N VAL A 289 27.51 36.59 5.77
CA VAL A 289 26.66 37.00 4.66
C VAL A 289 25.62 35.91 4.46
N TRP A 290 24.37 36.25 4.71
CA TRP A 290 23.24 35.40 4.39
C TRP A 290 22.65 35.81 3.05
N ARG A 291 22.32 34.82 2.22
CA ARG A 291 21.64 35.02 0.95
C ARG A 291 20.37 34.20 0.91
N GLU A 292 19.30 34.82 0.44
CA GLU A 292 18.04 34.14 0.17
C GLU A 292 18.27 33.07 -0.89
N HIS A 293 17.68 31.89 -0.68
CA HIS A 293 17.82 30.80 -1.63
C HIS A 293 16.89 31.01 -2.81
N VAL A 294 17.40 31.61 -3.90
CA VAL A 294 16.65 31.72 -5.16
C VAL A 294 16.52 30.33 -5.79
N PRO A 295 15.29 29.81 -5.98
CA PRO A 295 15.09 28.51 -6.62
C PRO A 295 15.70 28.51 -8.01
N THR A 296 16.59 27.55 -8.28
CA THR A 296 17.16 27.39 -9.61
C THR A 296 16.18 26.65 -10.52
N PRO A 297 16.19 26.89 -11.84
CA PRO A 297 15.37 26.14 -12.78
C PRO A 297 15.71 24.64 -12.74
N GLY A 298 16.97 24.28 -12.49
CA GLY A 298 17.40 22.90 -12.27
C GLY A 298 16.71 22.26 -11.06
N SER A 299 16.68 22.94 -9.90
CA SER A 299 16.00 22.44 -8.71
C SER A 299 14.50 22.26 -8.91
N THR A 300 13.85 23.21 -9.61
CA THR A 300 12.42 23.18 -9.92
C THR A 300 12.09 22.04 -10.90
N ALA A 301 12.93 21.84 -11.92
CA ALA A 301 12.80 20.74 -12.87
C ALA A 301 12.97 19.36 -12.18
N VAL A 302 13.88 19.26 -11.21
CA VAL A 302 14.05 18.05 -10.38
C VAL A 302 12.78 17.77 -9.57
N VAL A 303 12.15 18.77 -8.96
CA VAL A 303 10.88 18.59 -8.23
C VAL A 303 9.77 18.07 -9.16
N ALA A 304 9.64 18.66 -10.35
CA ALA A 304 8.68 18.18 -11.35
C ALA A 304 8.94 16.71 -11.75
N ALA A 305 10.21 16.35 -11.99
CA ALA A 305 10.61 14.99 -12.31
C ALA A 305 10.33 14.00 -11.17
N VAL A 306 10.58 14.39 -9.91
CA VAL A 306 10.27 13.57 -8.73
C VAL A 306 8.76 13.32 -8.63
N LEU A 307 7.93 14.33 -8.84
CA LEU A 307 6.46 14.18 -8.83
C LEU A 307 5.98 13.23 -9.95
N ALA A 308 6.55 13.35 -11.16
CA ALA A 308 6.24 12.46 -12.27
C ALA A 308 6.65 11.00 -11.99
N LEU A 309 7.84 10.78 -11.43
CA LEU A 309 8.31 9.46 -11.01
C LEU A 309 7.45 8.88 -9.88
N ALA A 310 7.06 9.71 -8.91
CA ALA A 310 6.17 9.33 -7.82
C ALA A 310 4.79 8.92 -8.34
N ALA A 311 4.29 9.54 -9.40
CA ALA A 311 3.04 9.13 -10.07
C ALA A 311 3.16 7.76 -10.74
N GLY A 312 4.36 7.34 -11.12
CA GLY A 312 4.63 6.02 -11.67
C GLY A 312 4.21 4.87 -10.75
N TRP A 313 4.34 5.04 -9.43
CA TRP A 313 3.96 4.01 -8.44
C TRP A 313 2.46 3.71 -8.39
N PRO A 314 1.56 4.69 -8.17
CA PRO A 314 0.13 4.44 -8.30
C PRO A 314 -0.26 4.07 -9.74
N GLY A 315 0.43 4.58 -10.76
CA GLY A 315 0.22 4.19 -12.16
C GLY A 315 0.46 2.70 -12.41
N THR A 316 1.55 2.11 -11.88
CA THR A 316 1.85 0.68 -12.04
C THR A 316 0.82 -0.19 -11.33
N ARG A 317 0.30 0.24 -10.17
CA ARG A 317 -0.83 -0.42 -9.49
C ARG A 317 -2.07 -0.47 -10.35
N VAL A 318 -2.41 0.64 -11.00
CA VAL A 318 -3.56 0.70 -11.92
C VAL A 318 -3.34 -0.21 -13.11
N LEU A 319 -2.16 -0.16 -13.75
CA LEU A 319 -1.83 -1.01 -14.90
C LEU A 319 -1.89 -2.51 -14.57
N LEU A 320 -1.29 -2.93 -13.44
CA LEU A 320 -1.34 -4.31 -12.99
C LEU A 320 -2.79 -4.76 -12.74
N ARG A 321 -3.63 -3.92 -12.14
CA ARG A 321 -5.03 -4.25 -11.90
C ARG A 321 -5.86 -4.32 -13.18
N LEU A 322 -5.65 -3.40 -14.13
CA LEU A 322 -6.33 -3.43 -15.42
C LEU A 322 -5.98 -4.70 -16.21
N ARG A 323 -4.70 -5.11 -16.17
CA ARG A 323 -4.23 -6.36 -16.76
C ARG A 323 -4.93 -7.57 -16.14
N TRP A 324 -5.09 -7.57 -14.82
CA TRP A 324 -5.61 -8.69 -14.05
C TRP A 324 -7.08 -8.54 -13.65
N ARG A 325 -7.85 -7.71 -14.38
CA ARG A 325 -9.28 -7.45 -14.12
C ARG A 325 -10.19 -8.69 -14.20
N ARG A 326 -9.68 -9.80 -14.77
CA ARG A 326 -10.39 -11.08 -14.92
C ARG A 326 -10.08 -12.08 -13.81
N LEU A 327 -9.13 -11.78 -12.92
CA LEU A 327 -8.82 -12.67 -11.80
C LEU A 327 -9.93 -12.61 -10.74
N PRO A 328 -10.14 -13.71 -10.01
CA PRO A 328 -10.93 -13.70 -8.78
C PRO A 328 -10.42 -12.65 -7.79
N ASP A 329 -11.34 -12.03 -7.07
CA ASP A 329 -11.07 -10.85 -6.24
C ASP A 329 -10.13 -11.09 -5.07
N ASP A 330 -10.03 -12.32 -4.62
CA ASP A 330 -9.22 -12.76 -3.50
C ASP A 330 -7.84 -13.30 -3.94
N GLU A 331 -7.58 -13.44 -5.25
CA GLU A 331 -6.25 -13.85 -5.71
C GLU A 331 -5.21 -12.76 -5.46
N ALA A 332 -4.04 -13.18 -4.98
CA ALA A 332 -2.90 -12.31 -4.77
C ALA A 332 -2.33 -11.81 -6.11
N LEU A 333 -2.10 -10.50 -6.18
CA LEU A 333 -1.36 -9.88 -7.27
C LEU A 333 0.15 -10.10 -7.06
N PRO A 334 0.91 -10.26 -8.16
CA PRO A 334 2.37 -10.32 -8.10
C PRO A 334 2.94 -9.04 -7.44
N PRO A 335 4.11 -9.14 -6.80
CA PRO A 335 4.73 -8.01 -6.11
C PRO A 335 5.01 -6.83 -7.04
N GLU A 336 4.89 -5.62 -6.51
CA GLU A 336 5.11 -4.36 -7.24
C GLU A 336 6.62 -4.01 -7.37
N LEU A 337 7.49 -4.74 -6.66
CA LEU A 337 8.94 -4.50 -6.58
C LEU A 337 9.66 -4.39 -7.93
N PRO A 338 9.35 -5.21 -8.97
CA PRO A 338 10.02 -5.06 -10.27
C PRO A 338 9.78 -3.68 -10.91
N PHE A 339 8.59 -3.09 -10.70
CA PHE A 339 8.28 -1.75 -11.18
C PHE A 339 8.91 -0.66 -10.31
N ALA A 340 9.02 -0.89 -8.99
CA ALA A 340 9.79 0.00 -8.11
C ALA A 340 11.24 0.12 -8.57
N GLY A 341 11.87 -1.02 -8.91
CA GLY A 341 13.23 -1.06 -9.44
C GLY A 341 13.36 -0.35 -10.78
N ALA A 342 12.37 -0.51 -11.68
CA ALA A 342 12.34 0.23 -12.95
C ALA A 342 12.22 1.75 -12.74
N LEU A 343 11.37 2.20 -11.80
CA LEU A 343 11.24 3.62 -11.44
C LEU A 343 12.52 4.19 -10.82
N ALA A 344 13.17 3.44 -9.92
CA ALA A 344 14.45 3.85 -9.33
C ALA A 344 15.55 3.95 -10.40
N GLY A 345 15.63 2.97 -11.32
CA GLY A 345 16.55 3.04 -12.46
C GLY A 345 16.25 4.21 -13.39
N THR A 346 14.98 4.58 -13.54
CA THR A 346 14.57 5.76 -14.32
C THR A 346 15.00 7.06 -13.63
N ALA A 347 14.84 7.14 -12.32
CA ALA A 347 15.25 8.30 -11.53
C ALA A 347 16.75 8.60 -11.65
N LEU A 348 17.58 7.56 -11.74
CA LEU A 348 19.04 7.68 -11.82
C LEU A 348 19.52 8.52 -13.01
N TRP A 349 18.79 8.51 -14.13
CA TRP A 349 19.15 9.31 -15.31
C TRP A 349 18.24 10.52 -15.52
N VAL A 350 16.96 10.47 -15.13
CA VAL A 350 16.03 11.58 -15.31
C VAL A 350 16.35 12.75 -14.38
N LEU A 351 16.70 12.50 -13.11
CA LEU A 351 16.95 13.58 -12.15
C LEU A 351 18.19 14.42 -12.53
N PRO A 352 19.34 13.82 -12.89
CA PRO A 352 20.47 14.62 -13.39
C PRO A 352 20.14 15.33 -14.70
N LEU A 353 19.43 14.69 -15.63
CA LEU A 353 19.01 15.32 -16.89
C LEU A 353 18.14 16.56 -16.63
N ALA A 354 17.17 16.47 -15.73
CA ALA A 354 16.31 17.59 -15.34
C ALA A 354 17.09 18.72 -14.66
N TYR A 355 18.10 18.38 -13.86
CA TYR A 355 18.96 19.37 -13.21
C TYR A 355 19.86 20.13 -14.19
N PHE A 356 20.54 19.41 -15.09
CA PHE A 356 21.51 20.00 -16.04
C PHE A 356 20.86 20.60 -17.30
N HIS A 357 19.68 20.11 -17.70
CA HIS A 357 18.95 20.59 -18.88
C HIS A 357 17.51 21.01 -18.52
N PRO A 358 17.32 22.03 -17.65
CA PRO A 358 16.01 22.40 -17.14
C PRO A 358 15.07 23.00 -18.19
N ALA A 359 15.60 23.59 -19.27
CA ALA A 359 14.81 24.12 -20.38
C ALA A 359 14.24 23.01 -21.30
N GLY A 360 14.58 21.75 -21.03
CA GLY A 360 14.11 20.58 -21.75
C GLY A 360 15.24 19.83 -22.46
N PRO A 361 15.09 18.51 -22.68
CA PRO A 361 16.14 17.66 -23.22
C PRO A 361 16.48 17.98 -24.69
N PHE A 362 15.57 18.62 -25.43
CA PHE A 362 15.73 18.90 -26.86
C PHE A 362 16.45 20.23 -27.15
N GLY A 363 16.83 20.99 -26.11
CA GLY A 363 17.58 22.24 -26.27
C GLY A 363 19.05 22.03 -26.66
N SER A 364 19.58 20.81 -26.57
CA SER A 364 20.94 20.47 -27.00
C SER A 364 21.03 19.05 -27.55
N PRO A 365 21.96 18.76 -28.49
CA PRO A 365 22.15 17.41 -29.01
C PRO A 365 22.56 16.41 -27.92
N ALA A 366 23.39 16.84 -26.96
CA ALA A 366 23.79 16.01 -25.83
C ALA A 366 22.60 15.64 -24.93
N GLY A 367 21.73 16.60 -24.61
CA GLY A 367 20.49 16.37 -23.85
C GLY A 367 19.54 15.42 -24.58
N ALA A 368 19.44 15.54 -25.91
CA ALA A 368 18.59 14.67 -26.73
C ALA A 368 19.10 13.22 -26.74
N VAL A 369 20.42 13.02 -26.91
CA VAL A 369 21.04 11.68 -26.86
C VAL A 369 20.90 11.05 -25.48
N TRP A 370 21.09 11.83 -24.39
CA TRP A 370 20.87 11.36 -23.03
C TRP A 370 19.42 10.91 -22.85
N ALA A 371 18.45 11.76 -23.21
CA ALA A 371 17.03 11.45 -23.07
C ALA A 371 16.63 10.20 -23.88
N ALA A 372 17.13 10.05 -25.11
CA ALA A 372 16.87 8.89 -25.95
C ALA A 372 17.43 7.60 -25.32
N THR A 373 18.69 7.63 -24.90
CA THR A 373 19.37 6.48 -24.27
C THR A 373 18.68 6.09 -22.96
N GLY A 374 18.40 7.07 -22.10
CA GLY A 374 17.69 6.85 -20.84
C GLY A 374 16.27 6.30 -21.04
N SER A 375 15.56 6.77 -22.05
CA SER A 375 14.22 6.26 -22.40
C SER A 375 14.26 4.80 -22.86
N LEU A 376 15.26 4.41 -23.66
CA LEU A 376 15.46 3.02 -24.07
C LEU A 376 15.78 2.10 -22.87
N VAL A 377 16.66 2.54 -21.98
CA VAL A 377 16.98 1.81 -20.74
C VAL A 377 15.71 1.63 -19.89
N THR A 378 14.95 2.70 -19.71
CA THR A 378 13.68 2.71 -18.98
C THR A 378 12.69 1.72 -19.60
N LEU A 379 12.49 1.77 -20.91
CA LEU A 379 11.62 0.85 -21.64
C LEU A 379 12.05 -0.61 -21.42
N GLY A 380 13.35 -0.91 -21.49
CA GLY A 380 13.89 -2.24 -21.24
C GLY A 380 13.62 -2.74 -19.81
N LEU A 381 13.80 -1.88 -18.80
CA LEU A 381 13.51 -2.17 -17.40
C LEU A 381 12.02 -2.44 -17.18
N PHE A 382 11.14 -1.58 -17.72
CA PHE A 382 9.70 -1.78 -17.63
C PHE A 382 9.24 -3.04 -18.39
N ALA A 383 9.83 -3.35 -19.55
CA ALA A 383 9.54 -4.58 -20.28
C ALA A 383 9.98 -5.84 -19.51
N ARG A 384 11.12 -5.76 -18.78
CA ARG A 384 11.56 -6.83 -17.88
C ARG A 384 10.62 -6.96 -16.67
N ALA A 385 10.23 -5.86 -16.05
CA ALA A 385 9.26 -5.84 -14.94
C ALA A 385 7.89 -6.40 -15.37
N TRP A 386 7.44 -6.05 -16.58
CA TRP A 386 6.20 -6.54 -17.17
C TRP A 386 6.23 -8.05 -17.46
N ARG A 387 7.40 -8.58 -17.85
CA ARG A 387 7.62 -10.02 -18.00
C ARG A 387 7.68 -10.74 -16.64
N ALA A 388 8.39 -10.16 -15.67
CA ALA A 388 8.51 -10.73 -14.32
C ALA A 388 7.16 -10.82 -13.58
N THR A 389 6.23 -9.92 -13.89
CA THR A 389 4.87 -9.91 -13.32
C THR A 389 3.85 -10.71 -14.15
N ARG A 390 4.29 -11.53 -15.12
CA ARG A 390 3.39 -12.48 -15.82
C ARG A 390 2.92 -13.56 -14.83
N VAL A 391 1.61 -13.70 -14.70
CA VAL A 391 1.00 -14.82 -13.98
C VAL A 391 1.19 -16.09 -14.80
N HIS A 392 1.75 -17.12 -14.17
CA HIS A 392 1.79 -18.47 -14.75
C HIS A 392 0.49 -19.17 -14.36
N PRO A 393 -0.23 -19.78 -15.32
CA PRO A 393 -1.42 -20.53 -14.98
C PRO A 393 -1.05 -21.72 -14.08
N PRO A 394 -1.84 -22.03 -13.05
CA PRO A 394 -1.65 -23.25 -12.28
C PRO A 394 -1.72 -24.46 -13.23
N GLY A 395 -0.73 -25.36 -13.14
CA GLY A 395 -0.62 -26.55 -14.00
C GLY A 395 0.26 -26.39 -15.26
N GLY A 396 0.64 -25.17 -15.64
CA GLY A 396 1.56 -24.92 -16.76
C GLY A 396 2.99 -24.71 -16.29
N ALA A 397 3.72 -25.77 -15.97
CA ALA A 397 5.17 -25.65 -15.69
C ALA A 397 5.96 -25.70 -17.02
N PRO A 398 6.87 -24.74 -17.27
CA PRO A 398 8.02 -25.00 -18.14
C PRO A 398 8.85 -26.11 -17.49
N GLY A 399 9.21 -27.13 -18.27
CA GLY A 399 10.05 -28.22 -17.78
C GLY A 399 11.42 -27.71 -17.33
N ALA A 400 11.54 -27.40 -16.03
CA ALA A 400 12.84 -27.23 -15.40
C ALA A 400 13.57 -28.57 -15.44
N GLY A 401 14.84 -28.51 -15.84
CA GLY A 401 15.66 -29.62 -16.32
C GLY A 401 15.60 -30.89 -15.49
N LYS A 402 15.72 -32.00 -16.22
CA LYS A 402 15.93 -33.36 -15.73
C LYS A 402 17.00 -33.36 -14.64
N PRO A 403 16.75 -33.86 -13.42
CA PRO A 403 17.78 -33.94 -12.40
C PRO A 403 18.88 -34.92 -12.83
N ALA A 404 20.11 -34.57 -12.50
CA ALA A 404 21.20 -35.52 -12.41
C ALA A 404 20.93 -36.44 -11.21
N GLY A 405 20.79 -37.75 -11.46
CA GLY A 405 20.71 -38.81 -10.45
C GLY A 405 19.35 -38.97 -9.76
N GLU A 406 18.71 -40.13 -9.92
CA GLU A 406 17.49 -40.53 -9.19
C GLU A 406 17.70 -40.71 -7.67
N GLU A 407 18.95 -40.66 -7.19
CA GLU A 407 19.30 -40.93 -5.79
C GLU A 407 19.66 -39.68 -4.96
N ALA A 408 19.80 -38.51 -5.59
CA ALA A 408 20.21 -37.29 -4.88
C ALA A 408 19.03 -36.64 -4.14
N GLU A 409 19.19 -36.43 -2.83
CA GLU A 409 18.21 -35.69 -2.02
C GLU A 409 18.13 -34.23 -2.47
N VAL A 410 16.91 -33.74 -2.74
CA VAL A 410 16.65 -32.35 -3.10
C VAL A 410 15.66 -31.74 -2.11
N PHE A 411 16.08 -30.63 -1.51
CA PHE A 411 15.31 -29.84 -0.56
C PHE A 411 14.61 -28.71 -1.30
N LEU A 412 13.29 -28.76 -1.39
CA LEU A 412 12.47 -27.76 -2.06
C LEU A 412 11.75 -26.92 -1.02
N ALA A 413 11.81 -25.59 -1.16
CA ALA A 413 11.09 -24.67 -0.27
C ALA A 413 9.58 -24.87 -0.46
N ALA A 414 8.92 -25.36 0.59
CA ALA A 414 7.52 -25.75 0.55
C ALA A 414 6.95 -25.82 1.96
N ARG A 415 5.68 -25.43 2.12
CA ARG A 415 5.04 -25.28 3.42
C ARG A 415 3.62 -25.82 3.40
N PHE A 416 3.30 -26.65 4.39
CA PHE A 416 1.93 -27.02 4.71
C PHE A 416 1.28 -25.93 5.58
N LEU A 417 0.08 -25.49 5.21
CA LEU A 417 -0.60 -24.37 5.89
C LEU A 417 -1.33 -24.81 7.15
N GLU A 418 -1.80 -26.06 7.17
CA GLU A 418 -2.45 -26.69 8.31
C GLU A 418 -1.44 -27.41 9.21
N HIS A 419 -1.83 -27.56 10.48
CA HIS A 419 -1.17 -28.47 11.40
C HIS A 419 -1.58 -29.91 11.08
N THR A 420 -0.61 -30.75 10.75
CA THR A 420 -0.82 -32.19 10.50
C THR A 420 0.10 -33.02 11.40
N GLU A 421 -0.08 -34.33 11.45
CA GLU A 421 0.80 -35.23 12.23
C GLU A 421 2.26 -35.21 11.73
N TYR A 422 2.42 -35.01 10.42
CA TYR A 422 3.69 -34.86 9.71
C TYR A 422 4.14 -33.40 9.57
N ASN A 423 3.33 -32.43 10.02
CA ASN A 423 3.62 -31.00 10.11
C ASN A 423 3.05 -30.34 11.39
N PRO A 424 3.39 -30.80 12.61
CA PRO A 424 2.88 -30.17 13.83
C PRO A 424 3.40 -28.74 13.96
N TYR A 425 2.55 -27.83 14.45
CA TYR A 425 2.88 -26.41 14.66
C TYR A 425 3.42 -25.68 13.42
N SER A 426 3.14 -26.20 12.23
CA SER A 426 3.61 -25.62 10.96
C SER A 426 5.15 -25.51 10.88
N PHE A 427 5.85 -26.49 11.45
CA PHE A 427 7.31 -26.56 11.53
C PHE A 427 8.00 -26.71 10.17
N GLY A 428 7.32 -27.30 9.20
CA GLY A 428 7.83 -27.59 7.87
C GLY A 428 8.05 -26.34 7.04
N THR A 429 9.28 -26.11 6.61
CA THR A 429 9.67 -25.03 5.70
C THR A 429 10.14 -25.55 4.34
N HIS A 430 10.47 -26.85 4.26
CA HIS A 430 10.91 -27.53 3.04
C HIS A 430 10.30 -28.93 2.93
N VAL A 431 10.22 -29.44 1.71
CA VAL A 431 9.94 -30.84 1.39
C VAL A 431 11.16 -31.45 0.71
N VAL A 432 11.62 -32.59 1.24
CA VAL A 432 12.73 -33.37 0.69
C VAL A 432 12.17 -34.46 -0.22
N ILE A 433 12.75 -34.58 -1.41
CA ILE A 433 12.46 -35.61 -2.40
C ILE A 433 13.77 -36.30 -2.85
N GLY A 434 13.70 -37.56 -3.30
CA GLY A 434 14.88 -38.36 -3.66
C GLY A 434 15.57 -39.01 -2.44
N GLY A 435 16.24 -40.15 -2.62
CA GLY A 435 16.94 -40.86 -1.52
C GLY A 435 16.04 -41.45 -0.43
N GLY A 436 14.73 -41.59 -0.67
CA GLY A 436 13.75 -42.11 0.29
C GLY A 436 12.34 -41.52 0.11
N PRO A 437 11.37 -41.86 0.98
CA PRO A 437 10.01 -41.34 0.87
C PRO A 437 9.96 -39.81 1.01
N PRO A 438 9.06 -39.11 0.31
CA PRO A 438 8.89 -37.65 0.46
C PRO A 438 8.67 -37.27 1.93
N SER A 439 9.35 -36.23 2.41
CA SER A 439 9.31 -35.85 3.84
C SER A 439 9.34 -34.34 4.05
N VAL A 440 8.70 -33.87 5.12
CA VAL A 440 8.71 -32.47 5.57
C VAL A 440 9.88 -32.23 6.51
N THR A 441 10.61 -31.13 6.33
CA THR A 441 11.77 -30.74 7.16
C THR A 441 11.77 -29.23 7.49
N PRO A 442 12.36 -28.80 8.63
CA PRO A 442 12.45 -27.39 8.97
C PRO A 442 13.65 -26.66 8.34
N HIS A 443 14.50 -27.33 7.56
CA HIS A 443 15.74 -26.75 7.02
C HIS A 443 16.03 -27.12 5.56
N SER A 444 16.93 -26.36 4.94
CA SER A 444 17.51 -26.63 3.61
C SER A 444 18.87 -27.33 3.66
N GLY A 445 19.39 -27.65 4.86
CA GLY A 445 20.68 -28.31 5.07
C GLY A 445 20.69 -29.80 4.66
N PRO A 446 21.88 -30.40 4.44
CA PRO A 446 22.01 -31.79 3.98
C PRO A 446 21.48 -32.79 5.01
N GLY A 447 20.91 -33.90 4.50
CA GLY A 447 20.37 -34.99 5.30
C GLY A 447 18.96 -34.75 5.86
N ARG A 448 18.33 -35.82 6.33
CA ARG A 448 16.92 -35.85 6.78
C ARG A 448 16.75 -35.61 8.27
N PHE A 449 17.50 -34.67 8.85
CA PHE A 449 17.36 -34.35 10.27
C PHE A 449 15.96 -33.79 10.57
N ALA A 450 15.31 -34.36 11.59
CA ALA A 450 13.92 -34.05 11.96
C ALA A 450 12.89 -34.16 10.81
N ALA A 451 13.21 -34.91 9.75
CA ALA A 451 12.31 -35.11 8.63
C ALA A 451 11.14 -36.02 9.05
N LYS A 452 9.92 -35.61 8.74
CA LYS A 452 8.72 -36.42 8.94
C LYS A 452 8.19 -36.93 7.60
N PRO A 453 7.97 -38.24 7.44
CA PRO A 453 7.47 -38.79 6.19
C PRO A 453 6.07 -38.25 5.90
N ILE A 454 5.84 -37.88 4.64
CA ILE A 454 4.54 -37.48 4.15
C ILE A 454 3.77 -38.77 3.83
N PRO A 455 2.57 -39.00 4.38
CA PRO A 455 1.78 -40.19 4.12
C PRO A 455 1.13 -40.08 2.73
N VAL A 456 1.88 -40.39 1.69
CA VAL A 456 1.47 -40.19 0.28
C VAL A 456 0.25 -41.03 -0.12
N GLU A 457 0.02 -42.14 0.57
CA GLU A 457 -1.03 -43.12 0.29
C GLU A 457 -2.42 -42.54 0.53
N ARG A 458 -2.54 -41.62 1.50
CA ARG A 458 -3.82 -40.99 1.88
C ARG A 458 -4.06 -39.64 1.22
N LEU A 459 -3.07 -39.09 0.54
CA LEU A 459 -3.15 -37.76 -0.07
C LEU A 459 -3.70 -37.86 -1.49
N THR A 460 -4.78 -37.12 -1.74
CA THR A 460 -5.37 -36.97 -3.07
C THR A 460 -5.39 -35.51 -3.47
N LEU A 461 -4.75 -35.16 -4.58
CA LEU A 461 -4.81 -33.82 -5.14
C LEU A 461 -6.23 -33.51 -5.65
N LYS A 462 -6.81 -32.41 -5.18
CA LYS A 462 -8.10 -31.89 -5.67
C LYS A 462 -7.88 -30.80 -6.72
N GLU A 463 -7.11 -29.78 -6.37
CA GLU A 463 -6.89 -28.61 -7.22
C GLU A 463 -5.50 -27.99 -6.93
N VAL A 464 -4.93 -27.35 -7.95
CA VAL A 464 -3.81 -26.43 -7.77
C VAL A 464 -4.28 -25.02 -8.13
N ARG A 465 -4.10 -24.08 -7.22
CA ARG A 465 -4.52 -22.70 -7.38
C ARG A 465 -3.44 -21.71 -6.96
N ARG A 466 -3.69 -20.42 -7.18
CA ARG A 466 -2.83 -19.34 -6.71
C ARG A 466 -3.11 -18.99 -5.25
N VAL A 467 -2.15 -18.33 -4.62
CA VAL A 467 -2.27 -17.78 -3.26
C VAL A 467 -3.46 -16.81 -3.22
N ARG A 468 -4.34 -16.99 -2.23
CA ARG A 468 -5.47 -16.10 -1.96
C ARG A 468 -5.15 -15.18 -0.78
N GLY A 469 -5.97 -14.15 -0.57
CA GLY A 469 -5.76 -13.13 0.47
C GLY A 469 -5.59 -13.68 1.88
N GLY A 470 -6.24 -14.80 2.21
CA GLY A 470 -6.10 -15.48 3.51
C GLY A 470 -4.88 -16.40 3.64
N ASP A 471 -4.17 -16.74 2.56
CA ASP A 471 -2.99 -17.61 2.61
C ASP A 471 -1.69 -16.82 2.82
N ARG A 472 -1.69 -15.51 2.53
CA ARG A 472 -0.48 -14.68 2.38
C ARG A 472 0.32 -14.46 3.67
N GLU A 473 -0.31 -14.53 4.84
CA GLU A 473 0.42 -14.43 6.11
C GLU A 473 1.40 -15.60 6.29
N ALA A 474 1.10 -16.75 5.68
CA ALA A 474 1.92 -17.95 5.78
C ALA A 474 2.84 -18.19 4.56
N VAL A 475 2.56 -17.54 3.41
CA VAL A 475 3.12 -17.89 2.10
C VAL A 475 3.48 -16.66 1.24
N PRO A 476 4.63 -16.65 0.54
CA PRO A 476 4.94 -15.66 -0.48
C PRO A 476 3.88 -15.58 -1.60
N GLY A 477 3.60 -14.37 -2.10
CA GLY A 477 2.50 -14.13 -3.05
C GLY A 477 2.72 -14.67 -4.47
N ASP A 478 3.94 -15.09 -4.81
CA ASP A 478 4.33 -15.69 -6.08
C ASP A 478 4.30 -17.23 -6.08
N TRP A 479 3.98 -17.85 -4.94
CA TRP A 479 3.81 -19.30 -4.82
C TRP A 479 2.43 -19.76 -5.31
N HIS A 480 2.31 -21.07 -5.53
CA HIS A 480 1.05 -21.76 -5.78
C HIS A 480 0.70 -22.64 -4.59
N VAL A 481 -0.60 -22.94 -4.44
CA VAL A 481 -1.15 -23.77 -3.36
C VAL A 481 -1.86 -24.97 -3.99
N ALA A 482 -1.42 -26.17 -3.63
CA ALA A 482 -2.12 -27.41 -3.91
C ALA A 482 -3.10 -27.71 -2.77
N GLU A 483 -4.37 -27.90 -3.10
CA GLU A 483 -5.41 -28.40 -2.20
C GLU A 483 -5.43 -29.92 -2.28
N LEU A 484 -5.01 -30.56 -1.20
CA LEU A 484 -4.91 -32.00 -1.00
C LEU A 484 -6.01 -32.44 -0.05
N ASP A 485 -6.49 -33.66 -0.23
CA ASP A 485 -7.40 -34.34 0.67
C ASP A 485 -6.65 -35.47 1.36
N ASP A 486 -6.54 -35.36 2.67
CA ASP A 486 -5.85 -36.27 3.59
C ASP A 486 -6.92 -37.09 4.32
N ALA A 487 -7.36 -38.18 3.68
CA ALA A 487 -8.42 -39.07 4.19
C ALA A 487 -9.69 -38.34 4.68
N GLY A 488 -10.17 -37.34 3.90
CA GLY A 488 -11.35 -36.54 4.21
C GLY A 488 -11.05 -35.23 4.95
N ARG A 489 -9.78 -34.94 5.26
CA ARG A 489 -9.33 -33.66 5.81
C ARG A 489 -8.65 -32.82 4.73
N PRO A 490 -9.11 -31.59 4.47
CA PRO A 490 -8.43 -30.71 3.51
C PRO A 490 -7.09 -30.23 4.08
N VAL A 491 -6.04 -30.36 3.28
CA VAL A 491 -4.67 -29.94 3.59
C VAL A 491 -4.12 -29.13 2.41
N ARG A 492 -3.47 -28.00 2.67
CA ARG A 492 -2.90 -27.10 1.67
C ARG A 492 -1.38 -27.16 1.73
N LEU A 493 -0.77 -27.44 0.58
CA LEU A 493 0.67 -27.40 0.38
C LEU A 493 1.03 -26.24 -0.55
N ALA A 494 1.86 -25.32 -0.07
CA ALA A 494 2.32 -24.18 -0.85
C ALA A 494 3.80 -24.31 -1.22
N ALA A 495 4.16 -24.02 -2.47
CA ALA A 495 5.54 -23.94 -2.94
C ALA A 495 5.64 -23.03 -4.18
N ALA A 496 6.87 -22.67 -4.57
CA ALA A 496 7.09 -22.00 -5.85
C ALA A 496 6.54 -22.87 -7.01
N PRO A 497 6.02 -22.31 -8.12
CA PRO A 497 5.29 -23.08 -9.13
C PRO A 497 6.06 -24.29 -9.69
N GLY A 498 7.36 -24.14 -9.96
CA GLY A 498 8.22 -25.22 -10.45
C GLY A 498 8.49 -26.29 -9.38
N ASP A 499 8.72 -25.87 -8.15
CA ASP A 499 8.97 -26.75 -7.01
C ASP A 499 7.70 -27.53 -6.66
N LEU A 500 6.54 -26.87 -6.63
CA LEU A 500 5.25 -27.52 -6.40
C LEU A 500 4.98 -28.60 -7.45
N ALA A 501 5.22 -28.32 -8.74
CA ALA A 501 5.06 -29.30 -9.80
C ALA A 501 6.04 -30.48 -9.67
N ARG A 502 7.23 -30.26 -9.10
CA ARG A 502 8.19 -31.33 -8.82
C ARG A 502 7.75 -32.18 -7.63
N ILE A 503 7.32 -31.55 -6.54
CA ILE A 503 6.80 -32.24 -5.36
C ILE A 503 5.57 -33.08 -5.74
N LEU A 504 4.58 -32.52 -6.43
CA LEU A 504 3.35 -33.22 -6.79
C LEU A 504 3.63 -34.47 -7.65
N ARG A 505 4.58 -34.40 -8.59
CA ARG A 505 5.03 -35.57 -9.37
C ARG A 505 5.65 -36.66 -8.51
N GLU A 506 6.46 -36.29 -7.52
CA GLU A 506 7.08 -37.27 -6.61
C GLU A 506 6.07 -37.89 -5.65
N LEU A 507 5.08 -37.11 -5.16
CA LEU A 507 3.99 -37.65 -4.34
C LEU A 507 3.15 -38.66 -5.14
N GLU A 508 2.86 -38.36 -6.41
CA GLU A 508 2.11 -39.27 -7.29
C GLU A 508 2.90 -40.56 -7.61
N ARG A 509 4.21 -40.44 -7.87
CA ARG A 509 5.09 -41.60 -8.04
C ARG A 509 5.14 -42.47 -6.78
N ALA A 510 5.40 -41.87 -5.63
CA ALA A 510 5.48 -42.59 -4.36
C ALA A 510 4.15 -43.29 -4.02
N ARG A 511 3.00 -42.65 -4.28
CA ARG A 511 1.67 -43.26 -4.12
C ARG A 511 1.47 -44.48 -5.01
N THR A 512 1.92 -44.41 -6.26
CA THR A 512 1.81 -45.53 -7.22
C THR A 512 2.68 -46.71 -6.78
N SER A 513 3.90 -46.45 -6.30
CA SER A 513 4.79 -47.48 -5.75
C SER A 513 4.25 -48.13 -4.47
N ALA A 514 3.66 -47.35 -3.56
CA ALA A 514 3.05 -47.89 -2.34
C ALA A 514 1.89 -48.86 -2.66
N GLY A 515 0.99 -48.48 -3.57
CA GLY A 515 -0.13 -49.33 -3.98
C GLY A 515 0.27 -50.62 -4.71
N ALA A 516 1.40 -50.63 -5.43
CA ALA A 516 1.92 -51.83 -6.09
C ALA A 516 2.42 -52.89 -5.09
N THR A 517 2.90 -52.46 -3.93
CA THR A 517 3.44 -53.35 -2.88
C THR A 517 2.32 -54.10 -2.15
N ASP A 518 1.15 -53.47 -1.96
CA ASP A 518 -0.02 -54.09 -1.33
C ASP A 518 -0.67 -55.18 -2.20
N THR A 519 -0.63 -55.05 -3.53
CA THR A 519 -1.17 -56.06 -4.46
C THR A 519 -0.35 -57.35 -4.54
N VAL A 520 0.94 -57.33 -4.16
CA VAL A 520 1.80 -58.53 -4.18
C VAL A 520 1.69 -59.34 -2.87
N GLY A 521 1.28 -58.70 -1.76
CA GLY A 521 1.14 -59.34 -0.45
C GLY A 521 -0.07 -60.28 -0.30
N THR A 522 -1.07 -60.23 -1.20
CA THR A 522 -2.31 -61.03 -1.08
C THR A 522 -2.29 -62.35 -1.85
N ALA A 523 -1.21 -62.68 -2.59
CA ALA A 523 -1.14 -63.88 -3.43
C ALA A 523 -0.39 -65.08 -2.78
N GLY A 524 -0.04 -65.01 -1.50
CA GLY A 524 0.87 -65.98 -0.86
C GLY A 524 0.39 -66.58 0.45
N THR A 525 -0.82 -67.15 0.53
CA THR A 525 -1.16 -68.11 1.61
C THR A 525 -2.38 -68.98 1.25
N GLY A 526 -2.18 -69.92 0.33
CA GLY A 526 -2.98 -71.14 0.21
C GLY A 526 -1.99 -72.22 -0.23
N GLY A 527 -1.61 -73.20 0.59
CA GLY A 527 -2.49 -74.13 1.27
C GLY A 527 -2.22 -75.49 0.65
N THR A 528 -1.25 -76.23 1.18
CA THR A 528 -1.06 -77.66 0.87
C THR A 528 -0.98 -78.43 2.17
N ALA A 529 -2.16 -78.83 2.63
CA ALA A 529 -2.34 -79.93 3.57
C ALA A 529 -2.75 -81.19 2.79
N GLY A 530 -1.95 -82.24 2.93
CA GLY A 530 -2.36 -83.64 3.12
C GLY A 530 -3.17 -84.39 2.06
N THR A 531 -2.52 -85.38 1.43
CA THR A 531 -2.98 -86.76 1.15
C THR A 531 -1.69 -87.57 0.90
N GLY A 532 -1.36 -88.72 1.48
CA GLY A 532 -2.16 -89.83 1.98
C GLY A 532 -1.67 -91.10 1.26
N SER A 533 -0.79 -91.88 1.90
CA SER A 533 -0.56 -93.32 1.70
C SER A 533 0.51 -93.81 2.68
#